data_AF-A0A914CID0-F1
#
_entry.id   AF-A0A914CID0-F1
#
_cell.length_a   1.000
_cell.length_b   1.000
_cell.length_c   1.000
_cell.angle_alpha   90.00
_cell.angle_beta   90.00
_cell.angle_gamma   90.00
#
_symmetry.space_group_name_H-M   'P 1'
#
loop_
_entity.id
_entity.type
_entity.pdbx_description
1 polymer ?
#
loop_
_entity_poly.entity_id
_entity_poly.type
_entity_poly.pdbx_seq_one_letter_code
_entity_poly.pdbx_strand_id
1 'polypeptide(L)'
;MLGCVWPSKHVAFPDFWDPTGLTIKWWISEFARFRNTTISMDGLWMDMDEPTNFGTTTHATYKQYGQKWPTNEPLSCPISGPDSGYDAPPYYTYSGYHNGGFLASVTLCMCGVTVRSNQTFYDTKNLYGLSVMVATAQVQKQAIGQLFLHPEYMEVIGLETTMQIGMISSIPLSLYKNSTYLESHSSEQILLFNAALNGGTVFRPVFFEFPNDPLTYGLSFQFMWGPALIVIPVIGPNATSVAGYLPTNSTWYSMYDYFYGNQIAGGQNNFTAPSTYLIPTFVRGGYILPRQKPSVTTTLSRLNEMQLLITLDTNGLAKGELYWDDGDSVIDDINTYSYYYFVYNFVVQKQNAVLNITLAKRTAIFDLTTLDNLEIFGYPYTPNLNSAKLNGNPVSINTATSSYSPFTKILNITTTNFINLNINRPSWILTWDNQ
;
A
#
# COMPACT_ATOMS: atom_id res chain seq x y z
N MET A 1 -31.73 -9.79 18.14
CA MET A 1 -32.36 -8.97 17.09
C MET A 1 -32.20 -9.70 15.77
N LEU A 2 -33.23 -9.76 14.95
CA LEU A 2 -33.19 -10.45 13.65
C LEU A 2 -33.42 -9.43 12.52
N GLY A 3 -32.55 -9.43 11.53
CA GLY A 3 -32.61 -8.52 10.39
C GLY A 3 -32.68 -9.24 9.04
N CYS A 4 -32.54 -8.48 7.97
CA CYS A 4 -32.60 -8.93 6.58
C CYS A 4 -31.36 -8.41 5.84
N VAL A 5 -30.59 -9.32 5.24
CA VAL A 5 -29.45 -9.00 4.38
C VAL A 5 -29.51 -9.93 3.15
N TRP A 6 -28.39 -10.41 2.60
CA TRP A 6 -28.34 -11.26 1.42
C TRP A 6 -29.06 -12.61 1.56
N PRO A 7 -29.01 -13.31 2.70
CA PRO A 7 -29.72 -14.58 2.85
C PRO A 7 -31.24 -14.42 2.75
N SER A 8 -31.91 -15.44 2.22
CA SER A 8 -33.38 -15.44 2.06
C SER A 8 -34.16 -15.56 3.36
N LYS A 9 -33.50 -15.89 4.48
CA LYS A 9 -34.07 -15.97 5.83
C LYS A 9 -33.57 -14.81 6.69
N HIS A 10 -34.28 -14.51 7.77
CA HIS A 10 -33.79 -13.58 8.78
C HIS A 10 -32.41 -14.01 9.31
N VAL A 11 -31.55 -13.02 9.54
CA VAL A 11 -30.19 -13.21 10.05
C VAL A 11 -30.03 -12.60 11.43
N ALA A 12 -29.17 -13.22 12.23
CA ALA A 12 -28.69 -12.66 13.49
C ALA A 12 -27.33 -11.96 13.26
N PHE A 13 -27.03 -10.98 14.10
CA PHE A 13 -25.78 -10.22 14.05
C PHE A 13 -24.94 -10.60 15.28
N PRO A 14 -23.75 -11.19 15.09
CA PRO A 14 -22.90 -11.61 16.20
C PRO A 14 -22.39 -10.43 17.05
N ASP A 15 -22.36 -10.60 18.37
CA ASP A 15 -21.78 -9.63 19.30
C ASP A 15 -20.29 -9.94 19.50
N PHE A 16 -19.43 -9.31 18.69
CA PHE A 16 -17.98 -9.49 18.76
C PHE A 16 -17.33 -8.78 19.97
N TRP A 17 -18.10 -7.98 20.72
CA TRP A 17 -17.67 -7.41 22.00
C TRP A 17 -17.99 -8.30 23.20
N ASP A 18 -18.49 -9.53 22.99
CA ASP A 18 -18.69 -10.51 24.06
C ASP A 18 -17.37 -10.74 24.85
N PRO A 19 -17.30 -10.30 26.12
CA PRO A 19 -16.07 -10.35 26.91
C PRO A 19 -15.68 -11.78 27.30
N THR A 20 -16.59 -12.76 27.13
CA THR A 20 -16.30 -14.17 27.41
C THR A 20 -15.55 -14.85 26.26
N GLY A 21 -15.45 -14.18 25.11
CA GLY A 21 -14.78 -14.67 23.91
C GLY A 21 -15.51 -15.82 23.22
N LEU A 22 -16.79 -16.08 23.55
CA LEU A 22 -17.55 -17.17 22.93
C LEU A 22 -17.88 -16.84 21.48
N THR A 23 -18.24 -15.59 21.17
CA THR A 23 -18.45 -15.15 19.79
C THR A 23 -17.18 -15.31 18.94
N ILE A 24 -16.02 -14.92 19.46
CA ILE A 24 -14.73 -15.06 18.77
C ILE A 24 -14.40 -16.55 18.53
N LYS A 25 -14.56 -17.40 19.56
CA LYS A 25 -14.35 -18.85 19.42
C LYS A 25 -15.27 -19.48 18.38
N TRP A 26 -16.54 -19.08 18.38
CA TRP A 26 -17.50 -19.51 17.36
C TRP A 26 -17.02 -19.08 15.97
N TRP A 27 -16.62 -17.83 15.80
CA TRP A 27 -16.14 -17.29 14.52
C TRP A 27 -14.90 -18.04 13.99
N ILE A 28 -13.92 -18.30 14.87
CA ILE A 28 -12.74 -19.14 14.55
C ILE A 28 -13.16 -20.53 14.11
N SER A 29 -14.10 -21.15 14.82
CA SER A 29 -14.56 -22.51 14.49
C SER A 29 -15.26 -22.57 13.14
N GLU A 30 -16.09 -21.57 12.81
CA GLU A 30 -16.79 -21.51 11.51
C GLU A 30 -15.81 -21.31 10.35
N PHE A 31 -14.83 -20.42 10.53
CA PHE A 31 -13.79 -20.21 9.52
C PHE A 31 -12.96 -21.49 9.30
N ALA A 32 -12.45 -22.09 10.39
CA ALA A 32 -11.65 -23.30 10.30
C ALA A 32 -12.45 -24.45 9.66
N ARG A 33 -13.74 -24.57 10.01
CA ARG A 33 -14.65 -25.53 9.39
C ARG A 33 -14.74 -25.30 7.88
N PHE A 34 -15.10 -24.09 7.45
CA PHE A 34 -15.25 -23.79 6.02
C PHE A 34 -13.95 -23.98 5.24
N ARG A 35 -12.82 -23.53 5.81
CA ARG A 35 -11.49 -23.71 5.21
C ARG A 35 -11.15 -25.20 5.01
N ASN A 36 -11.35 -26.00 6.05
CA ASN A 36 -10.91 -27.40 6.06
C ASN A 36 -11.86 -28.32 5.29
N THR A 37 -13.15 -27.99 5.19
CA THR A 37 -14.14 -28.85 4.54
C THR A 37 -14.53 -28.43 3.13
N THR A 38 -14.26 -27.19 2.73
CA THR A 38 -14.85 -26.62 1.51
C THR A 38 -13.83 -25.97 0.60
N ILE A 39 -13.03 -25.01 1.09
CA ILE A 39 -12.07 -24.28 0.24
C ILE A 39 -10.85 -23.78 1.02
N SER A 40 -9.64 -24.03 0.51
CA SER A 40 -8.43 -23.38 1.02
C SER A 40 -8.40 -21.93 0.54
N MET A 41 -8.48 -20.98 1.47
CA MET A 41 -8.59 -19.54 1.19
C MET A 41 -7.52 -18.76 1.97
N ASP A 42 -6.76 -17.90 1.33
CA ASP A 42 -5.61 -17.24 1.98
C ASP A 42 -5.99 -15.96 2.74
N GLY A 43 -7.25 -15.50 2.64
CA GLY A 43 -7.72 -14.32 3.34
C GLY A 43 -9.24 -14.25 3.46
N LEU A 44 -9.71 -13.20 4.11
CA LEU A 44 -11.14 -12.89 4.27
C LEU A 44 -11.39 -11.45 3.84
N TRP A 45 -12.38 -11.26 2.99
CA TRP A 45 -12.95 -9.95 2.70
C TRP A 45 -14.21 -9.79 3.56
N MET A 46 -14.18 -8.81 4.46
CA MET A 46 -15.32 -8.44 5.30
C MET A 46 -16.10 -7.30 4.65
N ASP A 47 -17.42 -7.49 4.57
CA ASP A 47 -18.37 -6.60 3.92
C ASP A 47 -19.67 -6.53 4.74
N MET A 48 -20.44 -5.45 4.55
CA MET A 48 -21.73 -5.20 5.21
C MET A 48 -21.67 -5.07 6.74
N ASP A 49 -20.52 -4.70 7.29
CA ASP A 49 -20.18 -4.70 8.71
C ASP A 49 -20.24 -3.31 9.37
N GLU A 50 -20.99 -2.37 8.78
CA GLU A 50 -21.33 -1.11 9.45
C GLU A 50 -22.08 -1.27 10.77
N PRO A 51 -22.93 -2.29 11.05
CA PRO A 51 -23.49 -3.38 10.21
C PRO A 51 -24.70 -2.93 9.38
N THR A 52 -24.74 -3.33 8.11
CA THR A 52 -25.86 -3.01 7.22
C THR A 52 -27.05 -3.96 7.45
N ASN A 53 -28.26 -3.39 7.45
CA ASN A 53 -29.52 -4.14 7.47
C ASN A 53 -30.53 -3.54 6.47
N PHE A 54 -31.16 -4.39 5.66
CA PHE A 54 -32.08 -3.95 4.63
C PHE A 54 -33.48 -3.64 5.19
N GLY A 55 -33.98 -2.43 4.89
CA GLY A 55 -35.38 -2.07 5.14
C GLY A 55 -35.72 -1.76 6.60
N THR A 56 -34.74 -1.48 7.47
CA THR A 56 -35.05 -1.16 8.87
C THR A 56 -35.98 0.04 8.99
N THR A 57 -37.05 -0.09 9.79
CA THR A 57 -38.07 0.96 10.07
C THR A 57 -38.82 1.54 8.86
N THR A 58 -38.52 1.09 7.64
CA THR A 58 -39.20 1.53 6.42
C THR A 58 -39.53 0.30 5.58
N HIS A 59 -40.81 0.14 5.21
CA HIS A 59 -41.20 -0.76 4.11
C HIS A 59 -40.75 -0.22 2.74
N ALA A 60 -39.76 0.68 2.71
CA ALA A 60 -39.24 1.27 1.50
C ALA A 60 -38.54 0.16 0.71
N THR A 61 -39.32 -0.42 -0.19
CA THR A 61 -38.85 -1.39 -1.16
C THR A 61 -37.64 -0.81 -1.88
N TYR A 62 -36.52 -1.53 -1.84
CA TYR A 62 -35.33 -1.41 -2.68
C TYR A 62 -35.77 -1.79 -4.10
N LYS A 63 -36.67 -0.98 -4.67
CA LYS A 63 -37.17 -1.09 -6.05
C LYS A 63 -36.09 -0.69 -7.06
N GLN A 64 -34.98 -0.13 -6.59
CA GLN A 64 -33.95 0.48 -7.41
C GLN A 64 -33.13 -0.53 -8.25
N TYR A 65 -33.21 -1.84 -7.96
CA TYR A 65 -32.39 -2.85 -8.65
C TYR A 65 -33.17 -4.05 -9.23
N GLY A 66 -34.50 -3.99 -9.29
CA GLY A 66 -35.33 -5.04 -9.92
C GLY A 66 -35.28 -6.42 -9.25
N GLN A 67 -34.58 -6.57 -8.11
CA GLN A 67 -34.53 -7.80 -7.33
C GLN A 67 -35.81 -7.94 -6.50
N LYS A 68 -36.45 -9.11 -6.54
CA LYS A 68 -37.52 -9.46 -5.61
C LYS A 68 -36.92 -9.54 -4.20
N TRP A 69 -37.44 -8.73 -3.28
CA TRP A 69 -37.12 -8.79 -1.86
C TRP A 69 -37.23 -10.24 -1.34
N PRO A 70 -36.41 -10.65 -0.35
CA PRO A 70 -36.81 -11.79 0.47
C PRO A 70 -38.21 -11.48 1.03
N THR A 71 -39.10 -12.46 1.03
CA THR A 71 -40.50 -12.35 1.48
C THR A 71 -40.65 -12.08 2.99
N ASN A 72 -39.58 -11.65 3.65
CA ASN A 72 -39.47 -11.56 5.09
C ASN A 72 -39.81 -10.15 5.55
N GLU A 73 -40.58 -10.07 6.62
CA GLU A 73 -40.87 -8.80 7.27
C GLU A 73 -39.56 -8.13 7.76
N PRO A 74 -39.34 -6.85 7.44
CA PRO A 74 -38.12 -6.14 7.84
C PRO A 74 -38.07 -5.92 9.36
N LEU A 75 -36.87 -5.63 9.86
CA LEU A 75 -36.67 -5.23 11.25
C LEU A 75 -37.40 -3.91 11.52
N SER A 76 -38.26 -3.89 12.53
CA SER A 76 -38.96 -2.70 12.99
C SER A 76 -38.45 -2.29 14.37
N CYS A 77 -38.05 -1.03 14.51
CA CYS A 77 -37.49 -0.47 15.74
C CYS A 77 -38.51 0.41 16.47
N PRO A 78 -38.42 0.53 17.82
CA PRO A 78 -39.31 1.39 18.58
C PRO A 78 -39.15 2.86 18.18
N ILE A 79 -40.15 3.42 17.52
CA ILE A 79 -40.20 4.87 17.17
C ILE A 79 -41.07 5.68 18.15
N SER A 80 -41.65 5.02 19.15
CA SER A 80 -42.38 5.63 20.26
C SER A 80 -42.13 4.85 21.56
N GLY A 81 -42.38 5.50 22.69
CA GLY A 81 -42.18 4.90 24.03
C GLY A 81 -40.78 5.14 24.61
N PRO A 82 -40.43 4.49 25.73
CA PRO A 82 -39.19 4.76 26.45
C PRO A 82 -37.92 4.55 25.63
N ASP A 83 -37.93 3.57 24.71
CA ASP A 83 -36.77 3.20 23.91
C ASP A 83 -36.63 3.99 22.60
N SER A 84 -37.62 4.82 22.24
CA SER A 84 -37.54 5.58 20.99
C SER A 84 -36.44 6.63 21.00
N GLY A 85 -36.01 7.06 22.19
CA GLY A 85 -34.92 8.02 22.35
C GLY A 85 -33.57 7.52 21.84
N TYR A 86 -33.38 6.21 21.68
CA TYR A 86 -32.15 5.66 21.09
C TYR A 86 -32.12 5.88 19.57
N ASP A 87 -33.24 5.70 18.88
CA ASP A 87 -33.32 5.85 17.42
C ASP A 87 -33.68 7.27 16.98
N ALA A 88 -34.32 8.03 17.88
CA ALA A 88 -34.68 9.44 17.75
C ALA A 88 -34.08 10.24 18.92
N PRO A 89 -32.75 10.42 18.97
CA PRO A 89 -32.10 11.13 20.07
C PRO A 89 -32.51 12.61 20.09
N PRO A 90 -32.41 13.29 21.24
CA PRO A 90 -32.73 14.71 21.36
C PRO A 90 -31.86 15.60 20.44
N TYR A 91 -30.70 15.09 20.01
CA TYR A 91 -29.82 15.74 19.06
C TYR A 91 -29.46 14.78 17.93
N TYR A 92 -29.99 15.05 16.74
CA TYR A 92 -29.69 14.26 15.55
C TYR A 92 -28.31 14.58 15.00
N THR A 93 -27.67 13.55 14.42
CA THR A 93 -26.54 13.77 13.51
C THR A 93 -27.03 14.48 12.25
N TYR A 94 -26.10 15.11 11.50
CA TYR A 94 -26.43 15.74 10.21
C TYR A 94 -27.18 14.77 9.27
N SER A 95 -26.76 13.50 9.23
CA SER A 95 -27.43 12.46 8.43
C SER A 95 -28.89 12.23 8.87
N GLY A 96 -29.14 12.16 10.18
CA GLY A 96 -30.51 12.00 10.70
C GLY A 96 -31.41 13.21 10.43
N TYR A 97 -30.88 14.43 10.56
CA TYR A 97 -31.64 15.67 10.35
C TYR A 97 -32.00 15.89 8.87
N HIS A 98 -31.04 15.70 7.95
CA HIS A 98 -31.24 16.04 6.54
C HIS A 98 -31.92 14.93 5.73
N ASN A 99 -31.75 13.67 6.11
CA ASN A 99 -32.39 12.55 5.41
C ASN A 99 -33.75 12.16 6.03
N GLY A 100 -34.19 12.86 7.09
CA GLY A 100 -35.46 12.59 7.77
C GLY A 100 -35.56 11.18 8.37
N GLY A 101 -34.41 10.59 8.72
CA GLY A 101 -34.28 9.20 9.13
C GLY A 101 -33.97 9.01 10.62
N PHE A 102 -34.28 7.84 11.14
CA PHE A 102 -33.85 7.37 12.46
C PHE A 102 -32.41 6.87 12.40
N LEU A 103 -31.73 6.77 13.55
CA LEU A 103 -30.38 6.18 13.58
C LEU A 103 -30.35 4.72 13.08
N ALA A 104 -31.41 3.95 13.31
CA ALA A 104 -31.59 2.61 12.75
C ALA A 104 -31.78 2.54 11.23
N SER A 105 -31.84 3.67 10.51
CA SER A 105 -31.96 3.65 9.04
C SER A 105 -30.82 2.82 8.44
N VAL A 106 -31.18 1.79 7.68
CA VAL A 106 -30.26 0.82 7.05
C VAL A 106 -29.30 0.08 7.99
N THR A 107 -29.59 0.02 9.29
CA THR A 107 -28.81 -0.72 10.29
C THR A 107 -29.72 -1.32 11.37
N LEU A 108 -29.20 -1.72 12.53
CA LEU A 108 -29.96 -2.33 13.63
C LEU A 108 -30.64 -1.28 14.53
N CYS A 109 -31.62 -1.71 15.33
CA CYS A 109 -32.24 -0.82 16.31
C CYS A 109 -31.24 -0.39 17.37
N MET A 110 -31.17 0.92 17.65
CA MET A 110 -30.18 1.44 18.60
C MET A 110 -30.44 1.00 20.05
N CYS A 111 -31.68 0.63 20.37
CA CYS A 111 -32.05 0.01 21.65
C CYS A 111 -31.59 -1.46 21.79
N GLY A 112 -30.96 -2.03 20.76
CA GLY A 112 -30.29 -3.33 20.85
C GLY A 112 -29.24 -3.34 21.94
N VAL A 113 -28.79 -4.53 22.34
CA VAL A 113 -27.77 -4.66 23.38
C VAL A 113 -26.58 -5.48 22.91
N THR A 114 -25.40 -5.08 23.37
CA THR A 114 -24.09 -5.68 23.09
C THR A 114 -23.35 -5.92 24.41
N VAL A 115 -22.17 -6.53 24.35
CA VAL A 115 -21.34 -6.84 25.53
C VAL A 115 -22.15 -7.66 26.56
N ARG A 116 -22.90 -8.66 26.08
CA ARG A 116 -23.82 -9.48 26.89
C ARG A 116 -24.82 -8.66 27.73
N SER A 117 -25.46 -7.67 27.11
CA SER A 117 -26.47 -6.78 27.72
C SER A 117 -25.93 -5.70 28.66
N ASN A 118 -24.62 -5.44 28.63
CA ASN A 118 -23.99 -4.40 29.45
C ASN A 118 -23.90 -3.05 28.72
N GLN A 119 -23.99 -3.04 27.40
CA GLN A 119 -23.96 -1.83 26.57
C GLN A 119 -25.13 -1.82 25.59
N THR A 120 -25.53 -0.63 25.17
CA THR A 120 -26.52 -0.47 24.11
C THR A 120 -25.84 -0.46 22.74
N PHE A 121 -26.56 -0.88 21.71
CA PHE A 121 -26.07 -0.81 20.35
C PHE A 121 -25.87 0.64 19.91
N TYR A 122 -26.65 1.58 20.42
CA TYR A 122 -26.45 3.02 20.28
C TYR A 122 -24.99 3.43 20.57
N ASP A 123 -24.41 2.93 21.66
CA ASP A 123 -23.06 3.27 22.10
C ASP A 123 -21.97 2.51 21.30
N THR A 124 -22.30 1.32 20.79
CA THR A 124 -21.31 0.43 20.15
C THR A 124 -21.39 0.36 18.62
N LYS A 125 -22.41 0.96 17.98
CA LYS A 125 -22.68 0.78 16.54
C LYS A 125 -21.47 1.08 15.67
N ASN A 126 -20.80 2.21 15.91
CA ASN A 126 -19.64 2.62 15.10
C ASN A 126 -18.38 1.78 15.36
N LEU A 127 -18.41 0.91 16.36
CA LEU A 127 -17.32 -0.01 16.70
C LEU A 127 -17.58 -1.43 16.19
N TYR A 128 -18.70 -1.68 15.52
CA TYR A 128 -19.07 -3.03 15.09
C TYR A 128 -18.08 -3.57 14.05
N GLY A 129 -17.85 -2.87 12.94
CA GLY A 129 -16.85 -3.26 11.93
C GLY A 129 -15.48 -3.48 12.54
N LEU A 130 -15.01 -2.53 13.36
CA LEU A 130 -13.73 -2.67 14.09
C LEU A 130 -13.67 -3.97 14.93
N SER A 131 -14.75 -4.31 15.64
CA SER A 131 -14.79 -5.54 16.43
C SER A 131 -14.76 -6.81 15.58
N VAL A 132 -15.33 -6.74 14.37
CA VAL A 132 -15.31 -7.82 13.39
C VAL A 132 -13.90 -7.97 12.81
N MET A 133 -13.19 -6.90 12.44
CA MET A 133 -11.78 -7.01 11.99
C MET A 133 -10.89 -7.57 13.09
N VAL A 134 -11.00 -7.07 14.32
CA VAL A 134 -10.17 -7.57 15.44
C VAL A 134 -10.39 -9.06 15.66
N ALA A 135 -11.65 -9.53 15.63
CA ALA A 135 -11.94 -10.95 15.73
C ALA A 135 -11.40 -11.73 14.52
N THR A 136 -11.55 -11.20 13.32
CA THR A 136 -11.13 -11.85 12.06
C THR A 136 -9.61 -11.91 11.92
N ALA A 137 -8.87 -10.93 12.40
CA ALA A 137 -7.41 -10.98 12.50
C ALA A 137 -6.92 -12.09 13.44
N GLN A 138 -7.62 -12.31 14.55
CA GLN A 138 -7.33 -13.45 15.45
C GLN A 138 -7.62 -14.79 14.77
N VAL A 139 -8.70 -14.88 13.98
CA VAL A 139 -9.03 -16.08 13.20
C VAL A 139 -7.91 -16.43 12.23
N GLN A 140 -7.45 -15.48 11.43
CA GLN A 140 -6.40 -15.75 10.45
C GLN A 140 -5.10 -16.19 11.11
N LYS A 141 -4.70 -15.49 12.18
CA LYS A 141 -3.52 -15.85 12.98
C LYS A 141 -3.58 -17.29 13.52
N GLN A 142 -4.74 -17.72 14.03
CA GLN A 142 -4.88 -19.05 14.64
C GLN A 142 -5.15 -20.17 13.64
N ALA A 143 -5.93 -19.91 12.60
CA ALA A 143 -6.38 -20.93 11.67
C ALA A 143 -5.46 -21.10 10.45
N ILE A 144 -4.71 -20.06 10.07
CA ILE A 144 -3.84 -20.07 8.89
C ILE A 144 -2.37 -20.08 9.30
N GLY A 145 -2.01 -19.40 10.39
CA GLY A 145 -0.62 -19.35 10.88
C GLY A 145 0.32 -18.51 10.01
N GLN A 146 -0.23 -17.62 9.18
CA GLN A 146 0.48 -16.72 8.28
C GLN A 146 -0.14 -15.30 8.35
N LEU A 147 0.66 -14.27 8.09
CA LEU A 147 0.27 -12.86 8.04
C LEU A 147 -0.47 -12.58 6.72
N PHE A 148 -1.66 -11.99 6.78
CA PHE A 148 -2.43 -11.67 5.59
C PHE A 148 -3.07 -10.28 5.62
N LEU A 149 -3.33 -9.76 4.43
CA LEU A 149 -4.01 -8.49 4.20
C LEU A 149 -5.51 -8.64 4.46
N HIS A 150 -6.07 -7.73 5.26
CA HIS A 150 -7.50 -7.60 5.51
C HIS A 150 -8.04 -6.37 4.78
N PRO A 151 -8.56 -6.50 3.55
CA PRO A 151 -9.35 -5.44 2.96
C PRO A 151 -10.76 -5.45 3.58
N GLU A 152 -11.13 -4.37 4.26
CA GLU A 152 -12.51 -4.12 4.70
C GLU A 152 -13.23 -3.14 3.79
N TYR A 153 -14.55 -3.26 3.71
CA TYR A 153 -15.40 -2.32 2.97
C TYR A 153 -15.32 -0.86 3.47
N MET A 154 -14.86 -0.63 4.71
CA MET A 154 -14.61 0.71 5.25
C MET A 154 -13.22 1.28 4.88
N GLU A 155 -12.23 0.42 4.60
CA GLU A 155 -10.87 0.83 4.20
C GLU A 155 -10.69 0.86 2.67
N VAL A 156 -11.36 -0.06 1.98
CA VAL A 156 -11.61 -0.03 0.53
C VAL A 156 -12.73 0.98 0.32
N ILE A 157 -12.46 2.14 -0.27
CA ILE A 157 -13.42 3.25 -0.49
C ILE A 157 -14.69 2.81 -1.28
N GLY A 158 -15.61 2.10 -0.62
CA GLY A 158 -16.99 1.78 -0.98
C GLY A 158 -17.29 1.27 -2.40
N LEU A 159 -18.59 1.20 -2.69
CA LEU A 159 -19.22 0.92 -4.00
C LEU A 159 -18.90 1.98 -5.08
N GLU A 160 -17.66 2.47 -5.20
CA GLU A 160 -17.26 3.10 -6.44
C GLU A 160 -17.20 2.03 -7.53
N THR A 161 -17.97 2.22 -8.59
CA THR A 161 -18.20 1.25 -9.69
C THR A 161 -16.94 0.81 -10.45
N THR A 162 -15.75 1.28 -10.08
CA THR A 162 -14.48 0.79 -10.60
C THR A 162 -13.31 1.18 -9.70
N MET A 163 -13.24 0.64 -8.48
CA MET A 163 -12.04 0.81 -7.66
C MET A 163 -11.06 -0.36 -7.90
N GLN A 164 -10.15 -0.16 -8.85
CA GLN A 164 -8.99 -1.03 -9.06
C GLN A 164 -7.89 -0.66 -8.03
N ILE A 165 -8.04 -1.11 -6.78
CA ILE A 165 -6.99 -0.97 -5.74
C ILE A 165 -5.69 -1.68 -6.15
N GLY A 166 -5.76 -2.64 -7.08
CA GLY A 166 -4.59 -3.27 -7.67
C GLY A 166 -3.70 -2.33 -8.52
N MET A 167 -4.10 -1.10 -8.84
CA MET A 167 -3.36 -0.28 -9.81
C MET A 167 -2.04 0.34 -9.31
N ILE A 168 -1.75 0.37 -8.00
CA ILE A 168 -0.52 1.04 -7.51
C ILE A 168 0.61 0.05 -7.22
N SER A 169 0.33 -1.13 -6.66
CA SER A 169 1.31 -2.22 -6.53
C SER A 169 1.48 -3.02 -7.82
N SER A 170 0.47 -2.99 -8.69
CA SER A 170 0.51 -3.53 -10.05
C SER A 170 -0.15 -2.55 -11.02
N ILE A 171 0.58 -1.53 -11.46
CA ILE A 171 0.16 -0.87 -12.71
C ILE A 171 0.17 -2.00 -13.77
N PRO A 172 -0.97 -2.39 -14.36
CA PRO A 172 -1.06 -3.62 -15.11
C PRO A 172 -0.07 -3.62 -16.26
N LEU A 173 0.80 -4.64 -16.30
CA LEU A 173 1.76 -4.92 -17.38
C LEU A 173 1.14 -4.91 -18.80
N SER A 174 -0.19 -4.87 -18.93
CA SER A 174 -0.93 -4.92 -20.20
C SER A 174 -1.04 -3.60 -20.97
N LEU A 175 -0.67 -2.44 -20.40
CA LEU A 175 -0.56 -1.17 -21.15
C LEU A 175 0.89 -0.84 -21.58
N TYR A 176 1.87 -1.63 -21.13
CA TYR A 176 3.29 -1.37 -21.32
C TYR A 176 3.85 -2.04 -22.56
N LYS A 177 3.65 -1.40 -23.72
CA LYS A 177 3.94 -2.05 -25.01
C LYS A 177 5.42 -2.20 -25.38
N ASN A 178 6.40 -1.76 -24.56
CA ASN A 178 7.83 -1.98 -24.88
C ASN A 178 8.87 -1.62 -23.80
N SER A 179 8.55 -1.70 -22.52
CA SER A 179 9.46 -1.18 -21.48
C SER A 179 9.41 -2.02 -20.22
N THR A 180 10.57 -2.59 -19.91
CA THR A 180 11.00 -3.10 -18.61
C THR A 180 10.64 -2.10 -17.49
N TYR A 181 9.44 -2.19 -16.92
CA TYR A 181 9.11 -1.45 -15.71
C TYR A 181 8.94 -2.43 -14.57
N LEU A 182 9.82 -2.24 -13.60
CA LEU A 182 10.10 -3.14 -12.49
C LEU A 182 9.01 -3.04 -11.44
N GLU A 183 8.73 -4.14 -10.77
CA GLU A 183 7.90 -4.14 -9.57
C GLU A 183 8.64 -3.36 -8.47
N SER A 184 8.00 -2.32 -7.94
CA SER A 184 8.46 -1.58 -6.76
C SER A 184 8.10 -2.31 -5.46
N HIS A 185 7.77 -3.60 -5.51
CA HIS A 185 7.32 -4.39 -4.36
C HIS A 185 8.30 -4.28 -3.18
N SER A 186 9.61 -4.34 -3.43
CA SER A 186 10.63 -4.18 -2.38
C SER A 186 10.65 -2.77 -1.76
N SER A 187 10.36 -1.73 -2.55
CA SER A 187 10.20 -0.35 -2.06
C SER A 187 8.89 -0.18 -1.29
N GLU A 188 7.83 -0.89 -1.66
CA GLU A 188 6.56 -0.88 -0.93
C GLU A 188 6.68 -1.58 0.43
N GLN A 189 7.32 -2.76 0.45
CA GLN A 189 7.52 -3.56 1.67
C GLN A 189 8.25 -2.75 2.75
N ILE A 190 9.32 -2.03 2.39
CA ILE A 190 10.04 -1.19 3.36
C ILE A 190 9.18 -0.03 3.88
N LEU A 191 8.28 0.53 3.06
CA LEU A 191 7.37 1.58 3.51
C LEU A 191 6.30 1.04 4.47
N LEU A 192 5.72 -0.12 4.17
CA LEU A 192 4.77 -0.82 5.06
C LEU A 192 5.45 -1.21 6.38
N PHE A 193 6.65 -1.77 6.31
CA PHE A 193 7.46 -2.12 7.47
C PHE A 193 7.73 -0.90 8.36
N ASN A 194 8.19 0.21 7.77
CA ASN A 194 8.44 1.44 8.51
C ASN A 194 7.17 2.02 9.13
N ALA A 195 6.03 1.98 8.42
CA ALA A 195 4.74 2.42 8.95
C ALA A 195 4.28 1.56 10.13
N ALA A 196 4.44 0.23 10.04
CA ALA A 196 4.07 -0.70 11.10
C ALA A 196 4.93 -0.53 12.37
N LEU A 197 6.24 -0.28 12.22
CA LEU A 197 7.15 -0.16 13.37
C LEU A 197 7.18 1.23 14.00
N ASN A 198 7.18 2.28 13.18
CA ASN A 198 7.45 3.64 13.63
C ASN A 198 6.23 4.55 13.51
N GLY A 199 5.10 4.04 13.02
CA GLY A 199 4.00 4.87 12.54
C GLY A 199 4.36 5.62 11.25
N GLY A 200 3.50 6.57 10.87
CA GLY A 200 3.64 7.32 9.63
C GLY A 200 2.71 6.80 8.54
N THR A 201 3.08 7.01 7.29
CA THR A 201 2.15 6.91 6.15
C THR A 201 2.81 6.24 4.95
N VAL A 202 2.18 5.27 4.29
CA VAL A 202 2.71 4.72 3.02
C VAL A 202 2.42 5.70 1.89
N PHE A 203 1.14 5.92 1.60
CA PHE A 203 0.68 7.03 0.75
C PHE A 203 0.46 8.26 1.63
N ARG A 204 0.93 9.43 1.16
CA ARG A 204 0.89 10.64 1.97
C ARG A 204 0.63 11.90 1.14
N PRO A 205 -0.09 12.88 1.69
CA PRO A 205 -0.19 14.20 1.05
C PRO A 205 1.20 14.81 0.86
N VAL A 206 1.37 15.60 -0.20
CA VAL A 206 2.68 16.21 -0.52
C VAL A 206 3.18 17.09 0.63
N PHE A 207 2.28 17.77 1.35
CA PHE A 207 2.66 18.64 2.46
C PHE A 207 3.26 17.90 3.67
N PHE A 208 3.11 16.57 3.77
CA PHE A 208 3.80 15.79 4.83
C PHE A 208 5.32 15.81 4.62
N GLU A 209 5.78 15.80 3.38
CA GLU A 209 7.21 15.85 3.02
C GLU A 209 7.73 17.29 2.86
N PHE A 210 6.82 18.23 2.60
CA PHE A 210 7.14 19.63 2.32
C PHE A 210 6.28 20.58 3.15
N PRO A 211 6.30 20.48 4.51
CA PRO A 211 5.40 21.24 5.38
C PRO A 211 5.70 22.74 5.41
N ASN A 212 6.82 23.18 4.85
CA ASN A 212 7.17 24.61 4.75
C ASN A 212 6.81 25.22 3.39
N ASP A 213 6.24 24.43 2.48
CA ASP A 213 5.78 24.89 1.17
C ASP A 213 4.25 25.01 1.15
N PRO A 214 3.69 26.22 1.31
CA PRO A 214 2.25 26.41 1.42
C PRO A 214 1.48 26.06 0.13
N LEU A 215 2.16 25.96 -1.02
CA LEU A 215 1.53 25.52 -2.26
C LEU A 215 1.12 24.04 -2.22
N THR A 216 1.65 23.28 -1.26
CA THR A 216 1.35 21.85 -1.10
C THR A 216 0.07 21.56 -0.31
N TYR A 217 -0.45 22.54 0.43
CA TYR A 217 -1.57 22.32 1.36
C TYR A 217 -2.90 22.12 0.64
N GLY A 218 -3.06 22.74 -0.53
CA GLY A 218 -4.26 22.64 -1.37
C GLY A 218 -4.20 21.54 -2.43
N LEU A 219 -3.16 20.69 -2.43
CA LEU A 219 -3.02 19.61 -3.39
C LEU A 219 -3.88 18.41 -2.97
N SER A 220 -4.95 18.14 -3.73
CA SER A 220 -5.92 17.09 -3.39
C SER A 220 -5.81 15.82 -4.22
N PHE A 221 -5.19 15.89 -5.42
CA PHE A 221 -5.24 14.78 -6.39
C PHE A 221 -3.89 14.13 -6.66
N GLN A 222 -2.79 14.82 -6.35
CA GLN A 222 -1.46 14.23 -6.38
C GLN A 222 -1.02 13.83 -4.97
N PHE A 223 -0.23 12.76 -4.88
CA PHE A 223 0.21 12.21 -3.62
C PHE A 223 1.64 11.71 -3.71
N MET A 224 2.26 11.53 -2.55
CA MET A 224 3.56 10.90 -2.43
C MET A 224 3.39 9.43 -2.03
N TRP A 225 4.23 8.55 -2.59
CA TRP A 225 4.44 7.19 -2.10
C TRP A 225 5.78 7.14 -1.37
N GLY A 226 5.70 7.02 -0.05
CA GLY A 226 6.83 7.27 0.81
C GLY A 226 7.33 8.73 0.68
N PRO A 227 8.61 8.98 0.96
CA PRO A 227 9.21 10.31 0.85
C PRO A 227 9.77 10.65 -0.53
N ALA A 228 9.79 9.68 -1.46
CA ALA A 228 10.64 9.72 -2.64
C ALA A 228 9.88 9.73 -3.97
N LEU A 229 8.67 9.18 -4.05
CA LEU A 229 7.92 9.10 -5.30
C LEU A 229 6.71 10.02 -5.24
N ILE A 230 6.46 10.82 -6.27
CA ILE A 230 5.25 11.62 -6.42
C ILE A 230 4.47 11.14 -7.63
N VAL A 231 3.16 10.96 -7.47
CA VAL A 231 2.23 10.50 -8.50
C VAL A 231 1.20 11.59 -8.76
N ILE A 232 1.03 11.95 -10.04
CA ILE A 232 0.13 13.02 -10.48
C ILE A 232 -0.90 12.41 -11.45
N PRO A 233 -2.00 11.83 -10.92
CA PRO A 233 -2.97 11.08 -11.72
C PRO A 233 -3.83 11.98 -12.60
N VAL A 234 -4.17 11.47 -13.79
CA VAL A 234 -5.18 12.08 -14.67
C VAL A 234 -6.56 11.65 -14.21
N ILE A 235 -7.35 12.57 -13.67
CA ILE A 235 -8.66 12.29 -13.07
C ILE A 235 -9.87 12.72 -13.93
N GLY A 236 -9.61 13.46 -15.02
CA GLY A 236 -10.66 13.97 -15.91
C GLY A 236 -10.93 13.02 -17.07
N PRO A 237 -12.20 12.73 -17.43
CA PRO A 237 -12.51 11.90 -18.59
C PRO A 237 -11.97 12.56 -19.87
N ASN A 238 -11.35 11.76 -20.74
CA ASN A 238 -10.74 12.19 -22.01
C ASN A 238 -9.62 13.24 -21.89
N ALA A 239 -9.13 13.53 -20.67
CA ALA A 239 -8.00 14.43 -20.51
C ALA A 239 -6.72 13.82 -21.10
N THR A 240 -5.94 14.65 -21.79
CA THR A 240 -4.66 14.27 -22.40
C THR A 240 -3.48 15.00 -21.76
N SER A 241 -3.74 15.74 -20.68
CA SER A 241 -2.74 16.40 -19.86
C SER A 241 -3.25 16.60 -18.44
N VAL A 242 -2.34 16.78 -17.49
CA VAL A 242 -2.65 17.05 -16.09
C VAL A 242 -1.72 18.13 -15.55
N ALA A 243 -2.31 19.10 -14.86
CA ALA A 243 -1.55 20.09 -14.10
C ALA A 243 -1.10 19.48 -12.77
N GLY A 244 0.17 19.70 -12.41
CA GLY A 244 0.75 19.18 -11.18
C GLY A 244 1.85 20.07 -10.65
N TYR A 245 2.04 20.03 -9.34
CA TYR A 245 3.06 20.79 -8.63
C TYR A 245 4.20 19.89 -8.17
N LEU A 246 5.42 20.25 -8.51
CA LEU A 246 6.63 19.62 -7.98
C LEU A 246 7.30 20.59 -6.99
N PRO A 247 7.47 20.25 -5.71
CA PRO A 247 8.14 21.11 -4.74
C PRO A 247 9.51 21.60 -5.21
N THR A 248 9.74 22.91 -5.15
CA THR A 248 10.89 23.58 -5.78
C THR A 248 12.21 23.40 -5.03
N ASN A 249 12.17 23.01 -3.76
CA ASN A 249 13.33 22.78 -2.90
C ASN A 249 13.93 21.37 -3.06
N SER A 250 13.61 20.65 -4.13
CA SER A 250 14.11 19.30 -4.40
C SER A 250 14.30 19.07 -5.89
N THR A 251 15.23 18.17 -6.21
CA THR A 251 15.41 17.66 -7.57
C THR A 251 14.35 16.61 -7.86
N TRP A 252 13.78 16.61 -9.06
CA TRP A 252 12.80 15.62 -9.51
C TRP A 252 13.26 14.98 -10.80
N TYR A 253 13.17 13.66 -10.89
CA TYR A 253 13.45 12.88 -12.09
C TYR A 253 12.19 12.21 -12.57
N SER A 254 11.94 12.27 -13.87
CA SER A 254 10.77 11.66 -14.47
C SER A 254 10.90 10.13 -14.53
N MET A 255 9.88 9.43 -14.07
CA MET A 255 9.66 8.00 -14.33
C MET A 255 8.71 7.79 -15.51
N TYR A 256 8.44 8.86 -16.25
CA TYR A 256 7.36 8.98 -17.20
C TYR A 256 7.89 9.02 -18.65
N ASP A 257 7.57 7.96 -19.40
CA ASP A 257 7.71 7.79 -20.86
C ASP A 257 8.96 8.44 -21.50
N TYR A 258 8.77 9.34 -22.47
CA TYR A 258 9.83 9.94 -23.28
C TYR A 258 10.82 10.79 -22.47
N PHE A 259 10.47 11.15 -21.23
CA PHE A 259 11.33 11.90 -20.33
C PHE A 259 11.94 11.02 -19.24
N TYR A 260 11.85 9.69 -19.35
CA TYR A 260 12.37 8.77 -18.34
C TYR A 260 13.83 9.07 -17.98
N GLY A 261 14.07 9.24 -16.68
CA GLY A 261 15.35 9.59 -16.07
C GLY A 261 15.78 11.05 -16.22
N ASN A 262 15.06 11.88 -16.99
CA ASN A 262 15.38 13.29 -17.13
C ASN A 262 14.96 14.06 -15.88
N GLN A 263 15.78 15.04 -15.51
CA GLN A 263 15.42 16.00 -14.46
C GLN A 263 14.31 16.93 -14.94
N ILE A 264 13.33 17.16 -14.07
CA ILE A 264 12.17 18.03 -14.29
C ILE A 264 12.26 19.22 -13.35
N ALA A 265 11.88 20.39 -13.86
CA ALA A 265 11.86 21.61 -13.08
C ALA A 265 10.78 21.55 -11.98
N GLY A 266 11.15 21.95 -10.76
CA GLY A 266 10.18 22.21 -9.70
C GLY A 266 9.27 23.39 -10.06
N GLY A 267 8.08 23.41 -9.47
CA GLY A 267 7.04 24.40 -9.69
C GLY A 267 5.77 23.80 -10.25
N GLN A 268 4.87 24.67 -10.68
CA GLN A 268 3.67 24.29 -11.41
C GLN A 268 4.04 23.87 -12.83
N ASN A 269 3.58 22.69 -13.22
CA ASN A 269 3.84 22.08 -14.52
C ASN A 269 2.52 21.58 -15.12
N ASN A 270 2.45 21.55 -16.46
CA ASN A 270 1.38 20.85 -17.17
C ASN A 270 2.00 19.69 -17.95
N PHE A 271 1.71 18.47 -17.51
CA PHE A 271 2.27 17.26 -18.10
C PHE A 271 1.31 16.73 -19.16
N THR A 272 1.81 16.51 -20.38
CA THR A 272 1.12 15.65 -21.35
C THR A 272 0.91 14.28 -20.71
N ALA A 273 -0.27 13.69 -20.85
CA ALA A 273 -0.67 12.41 -20.26
C ALA A 273 -1.91 11.82 -20.98
N PRO A 274 -1.83 11.51 -22.29
CA PRO A 274 -2.90 10.79 -22.98
C PRO A 274 -3.01 9.35 -22.44
N SER A 275 -4.14 8.67 -22.67
CA SER A 275 -4.39 7.32 -22.16
C SER A 275 -3.43 6.23 -22.66
N THR A 276 -2.61 6.52 -23.68
CA THR A 276 -1.57 5.62 -24.19
C THR A 276 -0.22 5.79 -23.48
N TYR A 277 -0.13 6.75 -22.56
CA TYR A 277 1.09 7.09 -21.83
C TYR A 277 0.92 6.68 -20.36
N LEU A 278 2.03 6.58 -19.65
CA LEU A 278 2.02 6.31 -18.22
C LEU A 278 1.46 7.48 -17.42
N ILE A 279 1.11 7.22 -16.17
CA ILE A 279 0.73 8.29 -15.26
C ILE A 279 1.99 9.12 -14.94
N PRO A 280 1.95 10.47 -15.04
CA PRO A 280 3.07 11.31 -14.64
C PRO A 280 3.52 11.00 -13.21
N THR A 281 4.73 10.46 -13.12
CA THR A 281 5.33 9.96 -11.89
C THR A 281 6.77 10.42 -11.84
N PHE A 282 7.21 10.93 -10.68
CA PHE A 282 8.54 11.50 -10.53
C PHE A 282 9.19 11.01 -9.24
N VAL A 283 10.50 10.75 -9.30
CA VAL A 283 11.32 10.38 -8.15
C VAL A 283 12.13 11.58 -7.70
N ARG A 284 12.09 11.85 -6.41
CA ARG A 284 12.86 12.89 -5.72
C ARG A 284 14.32 12.49 -5.66
N GLY A 285 15.22 13.41 -6.01
CA GLY A 285 16.65 13.23 -5.82
C GLY A 285 17.03 13.09 -4.33
N GLY A 286 18.09 12.35 -4.06
CA GLY A 286 18.52 12.00 -2.71
C GLY A 286 18.09 10.61 -2.25
N TYR A 287 17.42 9.83 -3.11
CA TYR A 287 16.82 8.54 -2.75
C TYR A 287 17.33 7.38 -3.60
N ILE A 288 17.44 6.23 -2.95
CA ILE A 288 17.73 4.93 -3.54
C ILE A 288 16.49 4.04 -3.35
N LEU A 289 15.89 3.59 -4.45
CA LEU A 289 14.72 2.74 -4.45
C LEU A 289 15.10 1.31 -4.86
N PRO A 290 14.97 0.30 -3.97
CA PRO A 290 15.11 -1.09 -4.36
C PRO A 290 13.91 -1.54 -5.20
N ARG A 291 14.20 -2.21 -6.31
CA ARG A 291 13.23 -2.73 -7.27
C ARG A 291 13.55 -4.17 -7.58
N GLN A 292 12.56 -4.90 -8.07
CA GLN A 292 12.74 -6.27 -8.54
C GLN A 292 12.13 -6.41 -9.93
N LYS A 293 12.73 -7.27 -10.75
CA LYS A 293 12.17 -7.55 -12.07
C LYS A 293 10.79 -8.20 -11.92
N PRO A 294 9.79 -7.72 -12.68
CA PRO A 294 8.41 -8.08 -12.43
C PRO A 294 8.15 -9.51 -12.88
N SER A 295 7.08 -10.09 -12.35
CA SER A 295 6.55 -11.37 -12.82
C SER A 295 5.03 -11.38 -12.72
N VAL A 296 4.40 -12.50 -13.03
CA VAL A 296 2.93 -12.63 -12.96
C VAL A 296 2.42 -12.83 -11.52
N THR A 297 3.30 -13.16 -10.57
CA THR A 297 3.00 -13.29 -9.13
C THR A 297 4.21 -12.89 -8.29
N THR A 298 3.96 -12.53 -7.02
CA THR A 298 5.02 -12.22 -6.04
C THR A 298 5.91 -13.43 -5.75
N THR A 299 5.35 -14.65 -5.75
CA THR A 299 6.14 -15.89 -5.62
C THR A 299 7.23 -15.99 -6.68
N LEU A 300 6.91 -15.63 -7.94
CA LEU A 300 7.87 -15.68 -9.04
C LEU A 300 8.75 -14.43 -9.08
N SER A 301 8.20 -13.24 -8.83
CA SER A 301 8.98 -12.01 -8.90
C SER A 301 10.05 -11.96 -7.81
N ARG A 302 9.77 -12.51 -6.61
CA ARG A 302 10.74 -12.65 -5.51
C ARG A 302 11.96 -13.50 -5.84
N LEU A 303 11.90 -14.34 -6.89
CA LEU A 303 13.02 -15.14 -7.41
C LEU A 303 13.84 -14.43 -8.49
N ASN A 304 13.42 -13.25 -8.94
CA ASN A 304 14.15 -12.50 -9.95
C ASN A 304 15.24 -11.64 -9.33
N GLU A 305 16.19 -11.20 -10.15
CA GLU A 305 17.26 -10.30 -9.77
C GLU A 305 16.77 -8.95 -9.22
N MET A 306 17.50 -8.43 -8.24
CA MET A 306 17.25 -7.13 -7.63
C MET A 306 17.92 -6.01 -8.44
N GLN A 307 17.36 -4.81 -8.34
CA GLN A 307 17.86 -3.59 -8.93
C GLN A 307 17.79 -2.42 -7.95
N LEU A 308 18.75 -1.49 -8.03
CA LEU A 308 18.64 -0.18 -7.39
C LEU A 308 18.39 0.91 -8.41
N LEU A 309 17.38 1.76 -8.17
CA LEU A 309 17.27 3.08 -8.78
C LEU A 309 17.87 4.12 -7.84
N ILE A 310 18.93 4.78 -8.27
CA ILE A 310 19.66 5.77 -7.49
C ILE A 310 19.38 7.13 -8.13
N THR A 311 18.70 8.03 -7.42
CA THR A 311 18.40 9.37 -7.92
C THR A 311 19.18 10.40 -7.11
N LEU A 312 20.03 11.17 -7.77
CA LEU A 312 20.96 12.06 -7.07
C LEU A 312 20.32 13.39 -6.69
N ASP A 313 20.57 13.84 -5.47
CA ASP A 313 20.30 15.24 -5.11
C ASP A 313 21.34 16.18 -5.73
N THR A 314 21.21 17.48 -5.45
CA THR A 314 22.15 18.51 -5.94
C THR A 314 23.58 18.35 -5.40
N ASN A 315 23.77 17.55 -4.35
CA ASN A 315 25.08 17.29 -3.74
C ASN A 315 25.70 15.97 -4.24
N GLY A 316 25.04 15.25 -5.17
CA GLY A 316 25.51 13.95 -5.65
C GLY A 316 25.33 12.83 -4.62
N LEU A 317 24.36 12.98 -3.70
CA LEU A 317 24.07 12.01 -2.65
C LEU A 317 22.74 11.29 -2.93
N ALA A 318 22.65 10.05 -2.48
CA ALA A 318 21.39 9.34 -2.35
C ALA A 318 21.44 8.33 -1.22
N LYS A 319 20.30 8.07 -0.57
CA LYS A 319 20.16 7.06 0.50
C LYS A 319 18.88 6.24 0.32
N GLY A 320 18.89 5.02 0.81
CA GLY A 320 17.71 4.16 0.80
C GLY A 320 17.86 2.97 1.70
N GLU A 321 16.81 2.17 1.76
CA GLU A 321 16.70 1.05 2.69
C GLU A 321 16.01 -0.12 2.00
N LEU A 322 16.31 -1.33 2.43
CA LEU A 322 15.60 -2.54 2.04
C LEU A 322 15.27 -3.36 3.29
N TYR A 323 14.00 -3.74 3.39
CA TYR A 323 13.51 -4.78 4.29
C TYR A 323 13.26 -6.06 3.48
N TRP A 324 13.62 -7.22 4.02
CA TRP A 324 13.35 -8.50 3.40
C TRP A 324 13.13 -9.62 4.42
N ASP A 325 12.01 -10.31 4.33
CA ASP A 325 11.63 -11.46 5.17
C ASP A 325 11.14 -12.62 4.29
N ASP A 326 10.42 -13.59 4.87
CA ASP A 326 9.78 -14.66 4.11
C ASP A 326 8.51 -14.21 3.36
N GLY A 327 7.89 -13.11 3.80
CA GLY A 327 6.69 -12.50 3.22
C GLY A 327 5.37 -12.95 3.84
N ASP A 328 5.38 -14.04 4.63
CA ASP A 328 4.15 -14.73 5.04
C ASP A 328 4.08 -15.05 6.55
N SER A 329 5.20 -15.13 7.27
CA SER A 329 5.17 -15.55 8.68
C SER A 329 4.51 -14.51 9.59
N VAL A 330 3.73 -14.97 10.57
CA VAL A 330 3.13 -14.10 11.58
C VAL A 330 4.22 -13.50 12.47
N ILE A 331 4.15 -12.18 12.66
CA ILE A 331 5.07 -11.43 13.52
C ILE A 331 4.43 -11.24 14.90
N ASP A 332 4.90 -12.00 15.89
CA ASP A 332 4.50 -11.81 17.31
C ASP A 332 5.37 -10.76 18.01
N ASP A 333 6.68 -10.81 17.79
CA ASP A 333 7.65 -9.86 18.33
C ASP A 333 8.74 -9.60 17.29
N ILE A 334 8.81 -8.36 16.80
CA ILE A 334 9.79 -7.94 15.79
C ILE A 334 11.25 -8.13 16.24
N ASN A 335 11.53 -8.14 17.54
CA ASN A 335 12.88 -8.36 18.04
C ASN A 335 13.36 -9.78 17.78
N THR A 336 12.44 -10.75 17.83
CA THR A 336 12.70 -12.16 17.56
C THR A 336 12.42 -12.57 16.12
N TYR A 337 11.60 -11.78 15.41
CA TYR A 337 11.24 -12.07 14.03
C TYR A 337 12.45 -12.04 13.09
N SER A 338 12.41 -12.93 12.11
CA SER A 338 13.50 -13.14 11.20
C SER A 338 13.37 -12.27 9.96
N TYR A 339 14.32 -11.37 9.74
CA TYR A 339 14.38 -10.54 8.54
C TYR A 339 15.81 -10.04 8.28
N TYR A 340 16.01 -9.50 7.08
CA TYR A 340 17.16 -8.69 6.69
C TYR A 340 16.76 -7.22 6.63
N TYR A 341 17.70 -6.37 7.06
CA TYR A 341 17.57 -4.93 6.92
C TYR A 341 18.88 -4.37 6.38
N PHE A 342 18.81 -3.76 5.19
CA PHE A 342 19.94 -3.14 4.52
C PHE A 342 19.76 -1.63 4.44
N VAL A 343 20.86 -0.91 4.61
CA VAL A 343 20.93 0.53 4.40
C VAL A 343 21.87 0.81 3.24
N TYR A 344 21.39 1.58 2.27
CA TYR A 344 22.11 2.00 1.08
C TYR A 344 22.53 3.46 1.22
N ASN A 345 23.79 3.75 0.94
CA ASN A 345 24.30 5.10 0.79
C ASN A 345 25.10 5.19 -0.50
N PHE A 346 24.80 6.20 -1.31
CA PHE A 346 25.49 6.48 -2.55
C PHE A 346 26.03 7.90 -2.53
N VAL A 347 27.29 8.04 -2.95
CA VAL A 347 27.96 9.33 -3.08
C VAL A 347 28.72 9.34 -4.39
N VAL A 348 28.54 10.39 -5.19
CA VAL A 348 29.39 10.66 -6.36
C VAL A 348 30.15 11.96 -6.19
N GLN A 349 31.46 11.88 -6.39
CA GLN A 349 32.40 13.00 -6.39
C GLN A 349 33.15 13.05 -7.71
N LYS A 350 33.90 14.13 -7.93
CA LYS A 350 34.65 14.33 -9.18
C LYS A 350 35.63 13.19 -9.47
N GLN A 351 36.26 12.63 -8.44
CA GLN A 351 37.25 11.56 -8.60
C GLN A 351 36.62 10.18 -8.72
N ASN A 352 35.55 9.90 -7.98
CA ASN A 352 34.97 8.56 -7.89
C ASN A 352 33.49 8.58 -7.46
N ALA A 353 32.83 7.43 -7.60
CA ALA A 353 31.55 7.13 -6.99
C ALA A 353 31.67 5.93 -6.04
N VAL A 354 30.84 5.93 -5.00
CA VAL A 354 30.81 4.91 -3.95
C VAL A 354 29.36 4.55 -3.64
N LEU A 355 29.02 3.28 -3.80
CA LEU A 355 27.82 2.66 -3.24
C LEU A 355 28.23 1.82 -2.03
N ASN A 356 27.75 2.20 -0.85
CA ASN A 356 27.91 1.43 0.38
C ASN A 356 26.58 0.79 0.76
N ILE A 357 26.58 -0.54 0.85
CA ILE A 357 25.45 -1.36 1.29
C ILE A 357 25.82 -1.92 2.66
N THR A 358 25.12 -1.51 3.71
CA THR A 358 25.37 -1.97 5.08
C THR A 358 24.25 -2.93 5.51
N LEU A 359 24.63 -4.10 6.03
CA LEU A 359 23.71 -5.04 6.66
C LEU A 359 23.49 -4.61 8.12
N ALA A 360 22.36 -3.98 8.39
CA ALA A 360 22.01 -3.45 9.70
C ALA A 360 21.40 -4.50 10.62
N LYS A 361 20.63 -5.46 10.08
CA LYS A 361 20.13 -6.62 10.84
C LYS A 361 20.08 -7.87 9.98
N ARG A 362 20.44 -8.99 10.58
CA ARG A 362 20.31 -10.35 10.03
C ARG A 362 19.97 -11.33 11.15
N THR A 363 18.77 -11.90 11.10
CA THR A 363 18.32 -12.84 12.14
C THR A 363 18.24 -14.29 11.65
N ALA A 364 18.02 -14.53 10.35
CA ALA A 364 17.94 -15.87 9.75
C ALA A 364 18.70 -15.96 8.41
N ILE A 365 18.45 -17.02 7.63
CA ILE A 365 18.91 -17.14 6.26
C ILE A 365 17.69 -17.22 5.36
N PHE A 366 17.43 -16.15 4.62
CA PHE A 366 16.48 -16.11 3.51
C PHE A 366 17.24 -16.15 2.19
N ASP A 367 16.64 -16.74 1.18
CA ASP A 367 17.10 -16.66 -0.20
C ASP A 367 16.76 -15.27 -0.75
N LEU A 368 17.75 -14.39 -0.76
CA LEU A 368 17.69 -13.11 -1.45
C LEU A 368 18.44 -13.25 -2.79
N THR A 369 17.86 -12.78 -3.89
CA THR A 369 18.57 -12.82 -5.17
C THR A 369 19.71 -11.81 -5.22
N THR A 370 20.55 -11.92 -6.24
CA THR A 370 21.66 -10.99 -6.44
C THR A 370 21.15 -9.62 -6.88
N LEU A 371 21.87 -8.57 -6.47
CA LEU A 371 21.69 -7.22 -6.97
C LEU A 371 22.54 -7.07 -8.24
N ASP A 372 21.88 -7.08 -9.39
CA ASP A 372 22.52 -7.19 -10.71
C ASP A 372 22.50 -5.87 -11.51
N ASN A 373 21.56 -4.99 -11.17
CA ASN A 373 21.32 -3.76 -11.93
C ASN A 373 21.40 -2.53 -11.02
N LEU A 374 22.15 -1.52 -11.45
CA LEU A 374 22.14 -0.18 -10.88
C LEU A 374 21.76 0.80 -11.99
N GLU A 375 20.69 1.56 -11.78
CA GLU A 375 20.30 2.66 -12.65
C GLU A 375 20.41 3.96 -11.87
N ILE A 376 21.22 4.89 -12.37
CA ILE A 376 21.57 6.12 -11.66
C ILE A 376 21.18 7.33 -12.49
N PHE A 377 20.30 8.18 -11.95
CA PHE A 377 19.85 9.41 -12.59
C PHE A 377 20.60 10.63 -12.05
N GLY A 378 20.89 11.57 -12.95
CA GLY A 378 21.62 12.80 -12.63
C GLY A 378 23.12 12.59 -12.45
N TYR A 379 23.69 11.51 -12.98
CA TYR A 379 25.11 11.18 -12.84
C TYR A 379 25.99 12.24 -13.57
N PRO A 380 26.79 13.05 -12.85
CA PRO A 380 27.34 14.28 -13.44
C PRO A 380 28.67 14.09 -14.20
N TYR A 381 29.36 12.96 -14.01
CA TYR A 381 30.70 12.70 -14.57
C TYR A 381 30.71 11.57 -15.59
N THR A 382 31.80 11.40 -16.33
CA THR A 382 31.97 10.24 -17.21
C THR A 382 32.54 9.07 -16.40
N PRO A 383 31.81 7.95 -16.21
CA PRO A 383 32.27 6.87 -15.36
C PRO A 383 33.31 5.98 -16.07
N ASN A 384 34.38 5.61 -15.37
CA ASN A 384 35.33 4.59 -15.81
C ASN A 384 34.96 3.22 -15.23
N LEU A 385 34.05 2.50 -15.88
CA LEU A 385 33.54 1.22 -15.37
C LEU A 385 34.61 0.11 -15.29
N ASN A 386 35.74 0.24 -16.00
CA ASN A 386 36.86 -0.70 -15.90
C ASN A 386 37.64 -0.58 -14.58
N SER A 387 37.47 0.53 -13.86
CA SER A 387 38.08 0.74 -12.53
C SER A 387 37.25 0.17 -11.38
N ALA A 388 36.11 -0.45 -11.69
CA ALA A 388 35.16 -0.90 -10.68
C ALA A 388 35.78 -1.93 -9.71
N LYS A 389 35.53 -1.72 -8.42
CA LYS A 389 35.97 -2.60 -7.34
C LYS A 389 34.82 -2.88 -6.40
N LEU A 390 34.63 -4.14 -6.04
CA LEU A 390 33.73 -4.58 -4.98
C LEU A 390 34.55 -5.02 -3.78
N ASN A 391 34.41 -4.31 -2.66
CA ASN A 391 35.19 -4.51 -1.45
C ASN A 391 36.70 -4.45 -1.70
N GLY A 392 37.14 -3.52 -2.55
CA GLY A 392 38.54 -3.33 -2.94
C GLY A 392 39.04 -4.30 -4.02
N ASN A 393 38.32 -5.37 -4.32
CA ASN A 393 38.69 -6.33 -5.35
C ASN A 393 38.16 -5.88 -6.72
N PRO A 394 38.96 -5.92 -7.80
CA PRO A 394 38.49 -5.61 -9.14
C PRO A 394 37.29 -6.47 -9.54
N VAL A 395 36.29 -5.86 -10.16
CA VAL A 395 35.12 -6.54 -10.72
C VAL A 395 34.91 -6.12 -12.16
N SER A 396 34.63 -7.08 -13.03
CA SER A 396 34.36 -6.81 -14.45
C SER A 396 32.90 -6.42 -14.63
N ILE A 397 32.65 -5.19 -15.06
CA ILE A 397 31.33 -4.73 -15.47
C ILE A 397 31.09 -5.12 -16.92
N ASN A 398 29.91 -5.67 -17.22
CA ASN A 398 29.54 -5.96 -18.61
C ASN A 398 29.25 -4.65 -19.36
N THR A 399 30.22 -4.19 -20.14
CA THR A 399 30.14 -2.96 -20.94
C THR A 399 29.23 -3.07 -22.16
N ALA A 400 28.82 -4.29 -22.56
CA ALA A 400 27.86 -4.48 -23.64
C ALA A 400 26.41 -4.21 -23.20
N THR A 401 26.12 -4.40 -21.91
CA THR A 401 24.79 -4.17 -21.32
C THR A 401 24.72 -2.92 -20.44
N SER A 402 25.87 -2.41 -20.01
CA SER A 402 25.97 -1.15 -19.26
C SER A 402 26.09 0.04 -20.21
N SER A 403 25.55 1.19 -19.82
CA SER A 403 25.55 2.40 -20.66
C SER A 403 25.61 3.67 -19.83
N TYR A 404 26.15 4.73 -20.41
CA TYR A 404 26.11 6.08 -19.85
C TYR A 404 25.75 7.07 -20.95
N SER A 405 24.83 7.98 -20.66
CA SER A 405 24.49 9.09 -21.54
C SER A 405 24.92 10.42 -20.92
N PRO A 406 25.88 11.15 -21.53
CA PRO A 406 26.27 12.46 -21.04
C PRO A 406 25.19 13.53 -21.24
N PHE A 407 24.15 13.26 -22.04
CA PHE A 407 23.04 14.16 -22.32
C PHE A 407 21.92 14.01 -21.30
N THR A 408 21.47 12.78 -21.05
CA THR A 408 20.40 12.50 -20.08
C THR A 408 20.93 12.34 -18.66
N LYS A 409 22.26 12.20 -18.49
CA LYS A 409 22.92 11.93 -17.19
C LYS A 409 22.43 10.65 -16.52
N ILE A 410 22.10 9.65 -17.34
CA ILE A 410 21.68 8.32 -16.89
C ILE A 410 22.86 7.37 -17.03
N LEU A 411 23.22 6.70 -15.93
CA LEU A 411 24.20 5.63 -15.88
C LEU A 411 23.51 4.32 -15.51
N ASN A 412 23.58 3.34 -16.41
CA ASN A 412 23.10 1.98 -16.20
C ASN A 412 24.30 1.03 -16.09
N ILE A 413 24.40 0.34 -14.97
CA ILE A 413 25.38 -0.72 -14.72
C ILE A 413 24.61 -2.02 -14.59
N THR A 414 24.85 -2.95 -15.51
CA THR A 414 24.21 -4.28 -15.51
C THR A 414 25.29 -5.33 -15.54
N THR A 415 25.29 -6.23 -14.55
CA THR A 415 26.22 -7.36 -14.46
C THR A 415 25.52 -8.53 -13.78
N THR A 416 25.62 -9.72 -14.36
CA THR A 416 24.96 -10.91 -13.80
C THR A 416 25.65 -11.36 -12.51
N ASN A 417 24.87 -11.71 -11.49
CA ASN A 417 25.36 -12.09 -10.16
C ASN A 417 26.30 -11.04 -9.54
N PHE A 418 26.01 -9.76 -9.74
CA PHE A 418 26.99 -8.69 -9.47
C PHE A 418 27.29 -8.53 -7.98
N ILE A 419 26.25 -8.37 -7.16
CA ILE A 419 26.39 -8.29 -5.71
C ILE A 419 25.50 -9.35 -5.06
N ASN A 420 26.13 -10.37 -4.48
CA ASN A 420 25.44 -11.38 -3.69
C ASN A 420 25.24 -10.91 -2.25
N LEU A 421 23.99 -10.59 -1.91
CA LEU A 421 23.57 -10.08 -0.59
C LEU A 421 23.34 -11.20 0.45
N ASN A 422 23.31 -12.48 0.06
CA ASN A 422 23.18 -13.60 1.00
C ASN A 422 24.47 -13.87 1.81
N ILE A 423 25.61 -13.44 1.27
CA ILE A 423 26.92 -13.63 1.89
C ILE A 423 26.92 -12.95 3.26
N ASN A 424 27.31 -13.69 4.31
CA ASN A 424 27.36 -13.15 5.66
C ASN A 424 28.52 -12.17 5.82
N ARG A 425 28.24 -10.88 5.59
CA ARG A 425 29.20 -9.80 5.75
C ARG A 425 28.50 -8.52 6.23
N PRO A 426 29.22 -7.65 6.95
CA PRO A 426 28.62 -6.42 7.48
C PRO A 426 28.32 -5.37 6.39
N SER A 427 29.08 -5.37 5.29
CA SER A 427 28.85 -4.43 4.19
C SER A 427 29.43 -4.89 2.85
N TRP A 428 28.93 -4.25 1.78
CA TRP A 428 29.46 -4.30 0.42
C TRP A 428 29.75 -2.86 -0.04
N ILE A 429 30.98 -2.60 -0.46
CA ILE A 429 31.41 -1.29 -0.94
C ILE A 429 31.78 -1.43 -2.41
N LEU A 430 30.94 -0.89 -3.29
CA LEU A 430 31.22 -0.80 -4.73
C LEU A 430 31.75 0.59 -5.05
N THR A 431 32.90 0.67 -5.73
CA THR A 431 33.52 1.94 -6.12
C THR A 431 33.96 1.91 -7.58
N TRP A 432 33.90 3.04 -8.26
CA TRP A 432 34.54 3.25 -9.57
C TRP A 432 34.98 4.71 -9.73
N ASP A 433 36.00 4.93 -10.56
CA ASP A 433 36.56 6.24 -10.83
C ASP A 433 35.75 7.00 -11.90
N ASN A 434 35.87 8.33 -11.86
CA ASN A 434 35.30 9.25 -12.83
C ASN A 434 36.41 9.92 -13.65
N GLN A 435 36.12 10.19 -14.92
CA GLN A 435 36.99 10.89 -15.87
C GLN A 435 36.63 12.38 -16.00
#